data_AF-A0A704Z3P1-F1
#
_entry.id   AF-A0A704Z3P1-F1
#
_cell.length_a   1.000
_cell.length_b   1.000
_cell.length_c   1.000
_cell.angle_alpha   90.00
_cell.angle_beta   90.00
_cell.angle_gamma   90.00
#
_symmetry.space_group_name_H-M   'P 1'
#
loop_
_entity.id
_entity.type
_entity.pdbx_description
1 polymer ?
#
loop_
_entity_poly.entity_id
_entity_poly.type
_entity_poly.pdbx_seq_one_letter_code
_entity_poly.pdbx_strand_id
1 'polypeptide(L)'
;LSNICRFAGHLSHFYSVAQHAVLCSQLVPQEFAFEALMHDATEAYCQDIPAPLKRLLPDYKQMEEKIDAVIREKYGLPPVMSTPVKYADLIMLATERRDLGLDDGSFWPVLEGIPATEMFNVIPLAPGHAYGMFMERFNELSELRKCA
;
A
#
# COMPACT_ATOMS: atom_id res chain seq x y z
N LEU A 1 4.07 -4.13 -9.14
CA LEU A 1 3.85 -3.00 -8.22
C LEU A 1 4.72 -1.78 -8.54
N SER A 2 6.03 -1.92 -8.77
CA SER A 2 6.92 -0.74 -8.97
C SER A 2 6.62 0.13 -10.19
N ASN A 3 5.97 -0.42 -11.21
CA ASN A 3 5.51 0.32 -12.39
C ASN A 3 4.04 0.75 -12.30
N ILE A 4 3.32 0.37 -11.23
CA ILE A 4 1.92 0.75 -11.04
C ILE A 4 1.93 2.07 -10.25
N CYS A 5 1.39 3.12 -10.85
CA CYS A 5 1.30 4.43 -10.22
C CYS A 5 0.12 4.47 -9.24
N ARG A 6 0.32 5.16 -8.11
CA ARG A 6 -0.78 5.55 -7.24
C ARG A 6 -1.48 6.80 -7.76
N PHE A 7 -2.68 7.06 -7.25
CA PHE A 7 -3.50 8.24 -7.59
C PHE A 7 -3.81 8.34 -9.09
N ALA A 8 -3.89 7.18 -9.77
CA ALA A 8 -4.07 7.09 -11.22
C ALA A 8 -3.09 8.00 -12.00
N GLY A 9 -1.87 8.19 -11.51
CA GLY A 9 -0.83 8.96 -12.18
C GLY A 9 -1.04 10.49 -12.19
N HIS A 10 -1.93 11.03 -11.36
CA HIS A 10 -2.22 12.48 -11.32
C HIS A 10 -1.20 13.31 -10.51
N LEU A 11 -0.13 12.70 -10.03
CA LEU A 11 0.93 13.39 -9.31
C LEU A 11 1.93 14.04 -10.26
N SER A 12 2.61 15.08 -9.79
CA SER A 12 3.67 15.75 -10.57
C SER A 12 4.90 14.86 -10.80
N HIS A 13 5.09 13.84 -9.97
CA HIS A 13 6.17 12.87 -10.05
C HIS A 13 5.60 11.45 -9.91
N PHE A 14 6.25 10.49 -10.56
CA PHE A 14 5.84 9.09 -10.47
C PHE A 14 6.01 8.56 -9.05
N TYR A 15 4.91 8.07 -8.45
CA TYR A 15 4.88 7.43 -7.14
C TYR A 15 4.20 6.06 -7.28
N SER A 16 4.89 5.01 -6.87
CA SER A 16 4.44 3.63 -7.11
C SER A 16 3.77 2.98 -5.92
N VAL A 17 2.92 2.02 -6.22
CA VAL A 17 2.34 1.09 -5.24
C VAL A 17 3.43 0.34 -4.47
N ALA A 18 4.56 0.00 -5.12
CA ALA A 18 5.68 -0.66 -4.44
C ALA A 18 6.30 0.22 -3.36
N GLN A 19 6.49 1.51 -3.63
CA GLN A 19 7.04 2.43 -2.64
C GLN A 19 6.08 2.62 -1.47
N HIS A 20 4.79 2.81 -1.75
CA HIS A 20 3.73 2.85 -0.74
C HIS A 20 3.77 1.62 0.18
N ALA A 21 3.76 0.41 -0.41
CA ALA A 21 3.73 -0.84 0.33
C ALA A 21 4.97 -1.01 1.24
N VAL A 22 6.15 -0.62 0.79
CA VAL A 22 7.37 -0.66 1.62
C VAL A 22 7.24 0.28 2.82
N LEU A 23 6.80 1.52 2.61
CA LEU A 23 6.63 2.49 3.69
C LEU A 23 5.54 2.05 4.68
N CYS A 24 4.42 1.49 4.19
CA CYS A 24 3.38 0.90 5.02
C CYS A 24 3.94 -0.22 5.92
N SER A 25 4.82 -1.08 5.39
CA SER A 25 5.49 -2.15 6.16
C SER A 25 6.43 -1.67 7.27
N GLN A 26 6.78 -0.39 7.28
CA GLN A 26 7.65 0.25 8.29
C GLN A 26 6.84 0.95 9.40
N LEU A 27 5.53 1.14 9.20
CA LEU A 27 4.64 1.79 10.16
C LEU A 27 3.92 0.82 11.11
N VAL A 28 4.03 -0.48 10.85
CA VAL A 28 3.38 -1.53 11.65
C VAL A 28 4.40 -2.29 12.49
N PRO A 29 3.97 -2.92 13.60
CA PRO A 29 4.79 -3.91 14.32
C PRO A 29 5.28 -5.03 13.41
N GLN A 30 6.41 -5.63 13.77
CA GLN A 30 7.13 -6.61 12.95
C GLN A 30 6.26 -7.80 12.53
N GLU A 31 5.35 -8.25 13.39
CA GLU A 31 4.44 -9.36 13.13
C GLU A 31 3.41 -9.06 12.01
N PHE A 32 3.15 -7.79 11.72
CA PHE A 32 2.26 -7.34 10.64
C PHE A 32 3.01 -6.84 9.40
N ALA A 33 4.34 -6.66 9.49
CA ALA A 33 5.12 -6.01 8.44
C ALA A 33 5.02 -6.72 7.07
N PHE A 34 5.03 -8.06 7.06
CA PHE A 34 4.91 -8.81 5.80
C PHE A 34 3.50 -8.67 5.20
N GLU A 35 2.45 -8.67 6.03
CA GLU A 35 1.09 -8.41 5.55
C GLU A 35 0.97 -7.00 4.99
N ALA A 36 1.53 -5.99 5.67
CA ALA A 36 1.55 -4.61 5.20
C ALA A 36 2.35 -4.44 3.89
N LEU A 37 3.46 -5.16 3.70
CA LEU A 37 4.17 -5.13 2.42
C LEU A 37 3.33 -5.72 1.27
N MET A 38 2.50 -6.71 1.56
CA MET A 38 1.77 -7.49 0.55
C MET A 38 0.31 -7.06 0.38
N HIS A 39 -0.16 -6.05 1.12
CA HIS A 39 -1.59 -5.73 1.21
C HIS A 39 -2.21 -5.29 -0.14
N ASP A 40 -1.43 -4.61 -0.98
CA ASP A 40 -1.81 -4.17 -2.34
C ASP A 40 -1.28 -5.08 -3.46
N ALA A 41 -0.87 -6.32 -3.13
CA ALA A 41 -0.30 -7.23 -4.12
C ALA A 41 -1.29 -7.60 -5.24
N THR A 42 -2.60 -7.51 -4.99
CA THR A 42 -3.65 -7.69 -6.00
C THR A 42 -3.54 -6.71 -7.16
N GLU A 43 -3.03 -5.49 -6.93
CA GLU A 43 -2.92 -4.45 -7.94
C GLU A 43 -1.92 -4.79 -9.05
N ALA A 44 -1.04 -5.77 -8.82
CA ALA A 44 -0.21 -6.33 -9.90
C ALA A 44 -1.04 -6.97 -11.02
N TYR A 45 -2.25 -7.44 -10.71
CA TYR A 45 -3.18 -8.09 -11.63
C TYR A 45 -4.38 -7.20 -11.97
N CYS A 46 -4.81 -6.37 -11.01
CA CYS A 46 -6.02 -5.58 -11.10
C CYS A 46 -5.77 -4.11 -11.48
N GLN A 47 -4.53 -3.61 -11.38
CA GLN A 47 -4.18 -2.17 -11.35
C GLN A 47 -4.65 -1.47 -10.07
N ASP A 48 -4.02 -0.33 -9.76
CA ASP A 48 -4.53 0.62 -8.76
C ASP A 48 -5.74 1.38 -9.36
N ILE A 49 -6.90 1.25 -8.72
CA ILE A 49 -8.09 2.02 -9.07
C ILE A 49 -8.46 2.90 -7.88
N PRO A 50 -8.57 4.24 -8.05
CA PRO A 50 -8.95 5.15 -6.99
C PRO A 50 -10.22 4.70 -6.26
N ALA A 51 -10.16 4.71 -4.93
CA ALA A 51 -11.23 4.19 -4.07
C ALA A 51 -12.64 4.71 -4.39
N PRO A 52 -12.87 6.00 -4.75
CA PRO A 52 -14.21 6.48 -5.13
C PRO A 52 -14.80 5.74 -6.35
N LEU A 53 -13.96 5.43 -7.35
CA LEU A 53 -14.39 4.70 -8.54
C LEU A 53 -14.62 3.22 -8.22
N LYS A 54 -13.74 2.60 -7.43
CA LYS A 54 -13.87 1.19 -7.01
C LYS A 54 -15.21 0.90 -6.31
N ARG A 55 -15.77 1.85 -5.56
CA ARG A 55 -17.11 1.74 -4.93
C ARG A 55 -18.26 1.58 -5.92
N LEU A 56 -18.08 2.02 -7.17
CA LEU A 56 -19.08 1.93 -8.23
C LEU A 56 -18.95 0.64 -9.06
N LEU A 57 -17.96 -0.21 -8.76
CA LEU A 57 -17.58 -1.38 -9.57
C LEU A 57 -17.65 -2.69 -8.73
N PRO A 58 -18.85 -3.20 -8.41
CA PRO A 58 -19.00 -4.37 -7.53
C PRO A 58 -18.39 -5.65 -8.12
N ASP A 59 -18.46 -5.84 -9.44
CA ASP A 59 -17.89 -7.02 -10.10
C ASP A 59 -16.35 -6.98 -10.08
N TYR A 60 -15.77 -5.80 -10.23
CA TYR A 60 -14.32 -5.60 -10.11
C TYR A 60 -13.85 -5.93 -8.69
N LYS A 61 -14.59 -5.47 -7.66
CA LYS A 61 -14.30 -5.80 -6.27
C LYS A 61 -14.31 -7.31 -6.01
N GLN A 62 -15.30 -8.03 -6.54
CA GLN A 62 -15.35 -9.49 -6.42
C GLN A 62 -14.17 -10.19 -7.12
N MET A 63 -13.69 -9.65 -8.25
CA MET A 63 -12.49 -10.19 -8.92
C MET A 63 -11.23 -9.95 -8.09
N GLU A 64 -11.08 -8.76 -7.52
CA GLU A 64 -9.98 -8.41 -6.64
C GLU A 64 -9.97 -9.30 -5.38
N GLU A 65 -11.12 -9.50 -4.74
CA GLU A 65 -11.26 -10.38 -3.57
C GLU A 65 -10.82 -11.83 -3.87
N LYS A 66 -11.10 -12.34 -5.08
CA LYS A 66 -10.64 -13.68 -5.50
C LYS A 66 -9.12 -13.74 -5.66
N ILE A 67 -8.51 -12.71 -6.22
CA ILE A 67 -7.06 -12.64 -6.40
C ILE A 67 -6.37 -12.46 -5.04
N ASP A 68 -6.91 -11.60 -4.17
CA ASP A 68 -6.43 -11.38 -2.80
C ASP A 68 -6.43 -12.70 -2.02
N ALA A 69 -7.51 -13.47 -2.09
CA ALA A 69 -7.60 -14.77 -1.43
C ALA A 69 -6.48 -15.73 -1.86
N VAL A 70 -6.18 -15.82 -3.16
CA VAL A 70 -5.10 -16.67 -3.69
C VAL A 70 -3.73 -16.19 -3.23
N ILE A 71 -3.49 -14.88 -3.21
CA ILE A 71 -2.23 -14.30 -2.74
C ILE A 71 -2.07 -14.55 -1.24
N ARG A 72 -3.11 -14.29 -0.44
CA ARG A 72 -3.10 -14.53 1.01
C ARG A 72 -2.85 -15.98 1.34
N GLU A 73 -3.49 -16.91 0.64
CA GLU A 73 -3.25 -18.35 0.80
C GLU A 73 -1.79 -18.69 0.47
N LYS A 74 -1.28 -18.27 -0.70
CA LYS A 74 0.09 -18.54 -1.14
C LYS A 74 1.13 -18.08 -0.13
N TYR A 75 0.90 -16.93 0.50
CA TYR A 75 1.84 -16.34 1.45
C TYR A 75 1.48 -16.58 2.91
N GLY A 76 0.47 -17.41 3.23
CA GLY A 76 0.05 -17.69 4.61
C GLY A 76 -0.34 -16.44 5.41
N LEU A 77 -1.05 -15.50 4.77
CA LEU A 77 -1.58 -14.29 5.39
C LEU A 77 -3.00 -14.53 5.95
N PRO A 78 -3.45 -13.72 6.93
CA PRO A 78 -4.85 -13.76 7.36
C PRO A 78 -5.81 -13.56 6.19
N PRO A 79 -6.98 -14.21 6.17
CA PRO A 79 -7.95 -14.09 5.06
C PRO A 79 -8.56 -12.69 4.92
N VAL A 80 -8.48 -11.88 5.99
CA VAL A 80 -8.94 -10.49 6.02
C VAL A 80 -7.80 -9.64 6.54
N MET A 81 -7.59 -8.48 5.91
CA MET A 81 -6.53 -7.56 6.30
C MET A 81 -6.63 -7.17 7.79
N SER A 82 -5.52 -7.32 8.50
CA SER A 82 -5.41 -6.97 9.93
C SER A 82 -5.62 -5.48 10.18
N THR A 83 -6.23 -5.13 11.32
CA THR A 83 -6.52 -3.74 11.69
C THR A 83 -5.28 -2.84 11.72
N PRO A 84 -4.10 -3.26 12.23
CA PRO A 84 -2.88 -2.44 12.19
C PRO A 84 -2.45 -2.10 10.76
N VAL A 85 -2.60 -3.03 9.82
CA VAL A 85 -2.26 -2.82 8.40
C VAL A 85 -3.22 -1.82 7.76
N LYS A 86 -4.53 -1.96 7.98
CA LYS A 86 -5.53 -0.99 7.52
C LYS A 86 -5.25 0.42 8.04
N TYR A 87 -4.87 0.53 9.31
CA TYR A 87 -4.58 1.82 9.92
C TYR A 87 -3.28 2.43 9.37
N ALA A 88 -2.26 1.61 9.12
CA ALA A 88 -1.01 2.06 8.50
C ALA A 88 -1.19 2.53 7.05
N ASP A 89 -2.05 1.87 6.26
CA ASP A 89 -2.43 2.35 4.92
C ASP A 89 -3.09 3.74 4.98
N LEU A 90 -3.98 3.97 5.95
CA LEU A 90 -4.58 5.30 6.16
C LEU A 90 -3.55 6.37 6.59
N ILE A 91 -2.61 6.02 7.48
CA ILE A 91 -1.50 6.92 7.83
C ILE A 91 -0.66 7.23 6.58
N MET A 92 -0.37 6.23 5.75
CA MET A 92 0.34 6.42 4.49
C MET A 92 -0.44 7.35 3.55
N LEU A 93 -1.76 7.18 3.40
CA LEU A 93 -2.59 8.07 2.60
C LEU A 93 -2.56 9.52 3.11
N ALA A 94 -2.60 9.72 4.43
CA ALA A 94 -2.45 11.06 5.03
C ALA A 94 -1.05 11.66 4.78
N THR A 95 0.00 10.83 4.87
CA THR A 95 1.39 11.24 4.65
C THR A 95 1.65 11.57 3.18
N GLU A 96 1.16 10.74 2.26
CA GLU A 96 1.17 10.98 0.82
C GLU A 96 0.45 12.27 0.48
N ARG A 97 -0.71 12.51 1.10
CA ARG A 97 -1.46 13.74 0.88
C ARG A 97 -0.66 14.98 1.27
N ARG A 98 0.00 14.95 2.43
CA ARG A 98 0.87 16.02 2.95
C ARG A 98 2.07 16.27 2.02
N ASP A 99 2.74 15.21 1.57
CA ASP A 99 4.06 15.32 0.94
C ASP A 99 4.00 15.42 -0.59
N LEU A 100 2.95 14.91 -1.23
CA LEU A 100 2.86 14.80 -2.69
C LEU A 100 2.03 15.91 -3.35
N GLY A 101 1.77 17.01 -2.62
CA GLY A 101 1.07 18.18 -3.16
C GLY A 101 -0.40 17.95 -3.46
N LEU A 102 -1.03 16.98 -2.77
CA LEU A 102 -2.46 16.67 -2.90
C LEU A 102 -3.34 17.48 -1.95
N ASP A 103 -2.74 18.15 -0.96
CA ASP A 103 -3.50 18.96 -0.01
C ASP A 103 -3.90 20.32 -0.60
N ASP A 104 -5.13 20.37 -1.10
CA ASP A 104 -5.80 21.58 -1.60
C ASP A 104 -6.73 22.21 -0.54
N GLY A 105 -6.67 21.74 0.72
CA GLY A 105 -7.57 22.15 1.80
C GLY A 105 -8.92 21.42 1.82
N SER A 106 -9.19 20.50 0.89
CA SER A 106 -10.44 19.73 0.87
C SER A 106 -10.54 18.73 2.01
N PHE A 107 -11.73 18.56 2.59
CA PHE A 107 -11.93 17.55 3.63
C PHE A 107 -12.02 16.14 3.03
N TRP A 108 -11.20 15.21 3.50
CA TRP A 108 -11.26 13.79 3.13
C TRP A 108 -11.81 12.99 4.32
N PRO A 109 -13.09 12.56 4.31
CA PRO A 109 -13.71 11.89 5.45
C PRO A 109 -12.97 10.63 5.92
N VAL A 110 -12.28 9.94 5.00
CA VAL A 110 -11.50 8.74 5.30
C VAL A 110 -10.24 9.02 6.16
N LEU A 111 -9.80 10.29 6.22
CA LEU A 111 -8.64 10.72 7.00
C LEU A 111 -9.03 11.47 8.28
N GLU A 112 -10.31 11.52 8.64
CA GLU A 112 -10.74 12.17 9.87
C GLU A 112 -10.12 11.49 11.10
N GLY A 113 -9.32 12.25 11.86
CA GLY A 113 -8.60 11.73 13.03
C GLY A 113 -7.37 10.86 12.70
N ILE A 114 -7.00 10.73 11.42
CA ILE A 114 -5.80 10.00 10.99
C ILE A 114 -4.63 10.97 10.79
N PRO A 115 -3.55 10.88 11.58
CA PRO A 115 -2.39 11.73 11.39
C PRO A 115 -1.49 11.23 10.24
N ALA A 116 -0.79 12.16 9.59
CA ALA A 116 0.42 11.81 8.83
C ALA A 116 1.55 11.39 9.79
N THR A 117 2.47 10.54 9.35
CA THR A 117 3.62 10.14 10.17
C THR A 117 4.72 11.19 10.15
N GLU A 118 5.39 11.39 11.28
CA GLU A 118 6.60 12.23 11.40
C GLU A 118 7.89 11.42 11.27
N MET A 119 7.80 10.10 11.06
CA MET A 119 8.98 9.22 10.94
C MET A 119 9.78 9.46 9.65
N PHE A 120 9.11 9.94 8.59
CA PHE A 120 9.72 10.19 7.28
C PHE A 120 8.84 11.10 6.43
N ASN A 121 9.42 11.61 5.34
CA ASN A 121 8.71 12.27 4.26
C ASN A 121 8.69 11.36 3.02
N VAL A 122 7.60 11.38 2.26
CA VAL A 122 7.49 10.64 1.00
C VAL A 122 8.18 11.41 -0.11
N ILE A 123 9.31 10.88 -0.59
CA ILE A 123 10.02 11.38 -1.77
C ILE A 123 9.84 10.38 -2.91
N PRO A 124 9.13 10.73 -4.00
CA PRO A 124 8.85 9.79 -5.10
C PRO A 124 10.12 9.21 -5.74
N LEU A 125 10.11 7.91 -5.96
CA LEU A 125 11.23 7.17 -6.54
C LEU A 125 10.94 6.69 -7.96
N ALA A 126 11.99 6.62 -8.78
CA ALA A 126 11.91 5.93 -10.06
C ALA A 126 11.54 4.44 -9.88
N PRO A 127 10.80 3.82 -10.82
CA PRO A 127 10.34 2.44 -10.70
C PRO A 127 11.43 1.42 -10.35
N GLY A 128 12.65 1.58 -10.89
CA GLY A 128 13.78 0.69 -10.60
C GLY A 128 14.22 0.74 -9.14
N HIS A 129 14.25 1.92 -8.52
CA HIS A 129 14.58 2.07 -7.10
C HIS A 129 13.47 1.52 -6.22
N ALA A 130 12.20 1.81 -6.53
CA ALA A 130 11.06 1.27 -5.79
C ALA A 130 11.00 -0.28 -5.88
N TYR A 131 11.35 -0.85 -7.04
CA TYR A 131 11.50 -2.30 -7.19
C TYR A 131 12.59 -2.87 -6.27
N GLY A 132 13.77 -2.24 -6.26
CA GLY A 132 14.88 -2.66 -5.39
C GLY A 132 14.47 -2.68 -3.91
N MET A 133 13.88 -1.58 -3.43
CA MET A 133 13.39 -1.48 -2.05
C MET A 133 12.34 -2.53 -1.72
N PHE A 134 11.38 -2.77 -2.63
CA PHE A 134 10.36 -3.78 -2.41
C PHE A 134 10.95 -5.17 -2.31
N MET A 135 11.85 -5.54 -3.22
CA MET A 135 12.47 -6.87 -3.22
C MET A 135 13.38 -7.08 -2.01
N GLU A 136 14.12 -6.06 -1.58
CA GLU A 136 14.94 -6.12 -0.36
C GLU A 136 14.06 -6.36 0.87
N ARG A 137 13.02 -5.54 1.05
CA ARG A 137 12.09 -5.67 2.18
C ARG A 137 11.32 -7.00 2.14
N PHE A 138 10.93 -7.45 0.95
CA PHE A 138 10.27 -8.75 0.76
C PHE A 138 11.16 -9.90 1.21
N ASN A 139 12.44 -9.90 0.80
CA ASN A 139 13.39 -10.94 1.16
C ASN A 139 13.68 -10.92 2.67
N GLU A 140 13.94 -9.74 3.24
CA GLU A 140 14.15 -9.56 4.68
C GLU A 140 13.00 -10.17 5.49
N LEU A 141 11.76 -9.76 5.18
CA LEU A 141 10.59 -10.22 5.91
C LEU A 141 10.27 -11.70 5.62
N SER A 142 10.58 -12.20 4.42
CA SER A 142 10.42 -13.63 4.10
C SER A 142 11.36 -14.51 4.91
N GLU A 143 12.61 -14.10 5.10
CA GLU A 143 13.57 -14.86 5.91
C GLU A 143 13.18 -14.85 7.39
N LEU A 144 12.76 -13.70 7.93
CA LEU A 144 12.28 -13.62 9.32
C LEU A 144 11.10 -14.57 9.60
N ARG A 145 10.21 -14.74 8.62
CA ARG A 145 9.05 -15.66 8.73
C ARG A 145 9.42 -17.14 8.66
N LYS A 146 10.56 -17.51 8.07
CA LYS A 146 11.05 -18.90 8.08
C LYS A 146 11.68 -19.28 9.42
N CYS A 147 12.18 -18.29 10.16
CA CYS A 147 12.87 -18.46 11.44
C CYS A 147 11.94 -18.39 12.67
N ALA A 148 10.67 -18.01 12.48
CA ALA A 148 9.64 -17.92 13.51
C ALA A 148 8.75 -19.17 13.51
#